data_AF-A0A519ST86-F1
#
_entry.id   AF-A0A519ST86-F1
#
_cell.length_a   1.000
_cell.length_b   1.000
_cell.length_c   1.000
_cell.angle_alpha   90.00
_cell.angle_beta   90.00
_cell.angle_gamma   90.00
#
_symmetry.space_group_name_H-M   'P 1'
#
loop_
_entity.id
_entity.type
_entity.pdbx_description
1 polymer ?
#
loop_
_entity_poly.entity_id
_entity_poly.type
_entity_poly.pdbx_seq_one_letter_code
_entity_poly.pdbx_strand_id
1 'polypeptide(L)' 'MRYLFPALLLLLATRAAAQSLPIIPQNPPGLRWQEVRTPHFRVLYPAGLDTAAQRTAQRLEA' A
#
# COMPACT_ATOMS: atom_id res chain seq x y z
N MET A 1 8.28 -47.58 -4.11
CA MET A 1 9.22 -46.46 -3.86
C MET A 1 9.01 -45.25 -4.77
N ARG A 2 8.76 -45.41 -6.09
CA ARG A 2 8.61 -44.32 -7.09
C ARG A 2 7.60 -43.21 -6.72
N TYR A 3 6.49 -43.55 -6.06
CA TYR A 3 5.40 -42.60 -5.78
C TYR A 3 5.42 -42.02 -4.35
N LEU A 4 6.35 -42.46 -3.50
CA LEU A 4 6.43 -41.97 -2.12
C LEU A 4 6.91 -40.52 -2.06
N PHE A 5 7.83 -40.15 -2.96
CA PHE A 5 8.36 -38.80 -3.05
C PHE A 5 7.32 -37.74 -3.48
N PRO A 6 6.54 -37.93 -4.57
CA PRO A 6 5.49 -36.99 -4.92
C PRO A 6 4.35 -36.96 -3.90
N ALA A 7 4.00 -38.10 -3.28
CA ALA A 7 2.99 -38.15 -2.23
C ALA A 7 3.41 -37.33 -0.99
N LEU A 8 4.69 -37.39 -0.62
CA LEU A 8 5.25 -36.58 0.46
C LEU A 8 5.18 -35.08 0.10
N LEU A 9 5.58 -34.69 -1.11
CA LEU A 9 5.51 -33.30 -1.57
C LEU A 9 4.07 -32.74 -1.56
N LEU A 10 3.09 -33.55 -1.98
CA LEU A 10 1.67 -33.20 -1.92
C LEU A 10 1.17 -33.03 -0.49
N LEU A 11 1.64 -33.86 0.46
CA LEU A 11 1.29 -33.70 1.87
C LEU A 11 1.85 -32.39 2.45
N LEU A 12 3.09 -32.03 2.10
CA LEU A 12 3.70 -30.78 2.57
C LEU A 12 3.04 -29.53 1.99
N ALA A 13 2.47 -29.60 0.78
CA ALA A 13 1.78 -28.48 0.14
C ALA A 13 0.47 -28.06 0.83
N THR A 14 -0.14 -28.93 1.65
CA THR A 14 -1.41 -28.63 2.36
C THR A 14 -1.31 -27.55 3.43
N ARG A 15 -0.09 -27.12 3.78
CA ARG A 15 0.18 -26.10 4.81
C ARG A 15 0.45 -24.69 4.26
N ALA A 16 0.26 -24.46 2.96
CA ALA A 16 0.38 -23.13 2.39
C ALA A 16 -0.81 -22.25 2.81
N ALA A 17 -0.68 -21.56 3.94
CA ALA A 17 -1.60 -20.48 4.31
C ALA A 17 -1.23 -19.23 3.51
N ALA A 18 -2.18 -18.67 2.76
CA ALA A 18 -2.02 -17.34 2.18
C ALA A 18 -1.94 -16.32 3.33
N GLN A 19 -0.82 -15.61 3.43
CA GLN A 19 -0.68 -14.54 4.41
C GLN A 19 -1.51 -13.35 3.94
N SER A 20 -2.58 -13.03 4.68
CA SER A 20 -3.21 -11.72 4.59
C SER A 20 -2.59 -10.80 5.65
N LEU A 21 -2.34 -9.55 5.26
CA LEU A 21 -2.05 -8.51 6.24
C LEU A 21 -3.30 -8.31 7.12
N PRO A 22 -3.14 -8.00 8.42
CA PRO A 22 -4.26 -7.60 9.25
C PRO A 22 -5.04 -6.46 8.57
N ILE A 23 -6.36 -6.50 8.66
CA ILE A 23 -7.20 -5.39 8.21
C ILE A 23 -7.07 -4.29 9.27
N ILE A 24 -6.11 -3.40 9.06
CA ILE A 24 -5.90 -2.20 9.89
C ILE A 24 -6.67 -1.05 9.23
N PRO A 25 -7.32 -0.14 9.97
CA PRO A 25 -7.94 1.05 9.38
C PRO A 25 -6.90 1.89 8.64
N GLN A 26 -6.87 1.78 7.31
CA GLN A 26 -5.94 2.51 6.44
C GLN A 26 -6.34 3.97 6.22
N ASN A 27 -7.61 4.29 6.44
CA ASN A 27 -8.14 5.63 6.24
C ASN A 27 -9.02 6.00 7.44
N PRO A 28 -8.41 6.34 8.60
CA PRO A 28 -9.17 6.70 9.79
C PRO A 28 -10.14 7.86 9.48
N PRO A 29 -11.41 7.77 9.90
CA PRO A 29 -12.32 8.89 9.77
C PRO A 29 -11.75 10.07 10.58
N GLY A 30 -11.70 11.26 9.98
CA GLY A 30 -11.16 12.47 10.63
C GLY A 30 -9.77 12.92 10.17
N LEU A 31 -9.24 12.36 9.09
CA LEU A 31 -8.06 12.94 8.43
C LEU A 31 -8.32 14.40 8.03
N ARG A 32 -7.45 15.29 8.53
CA ARG A 32 -7.46 16.71 8.14
C ARG A 32 -6.76 16.85 6.80
N TRP A 33 -7.56 16.92 5.75
CA TRP A 33 -7.08 17.12 4.39
C TRP A 33 -6.64 18.58 4.19
N GLN A 34 -5.52 18.74 3.50
CA GLN A 34 -4.95 19.99 3.06
C GLN A 34 -4.71 19.93 1.56
N GLU A 35 -4.46 21.10 0.95
CA GLU A 35 -4.18 21.20 -0.47
C GLU A 35 -2.99 22.11 -0.76
N VAL A 36 -2.22 21.74 -1.78
CA VAL A 36 -1.29 22.63 -2.48
C VAL A 36 -1.83 22.86 -3.88
N ARG A 37 -1.95 24.12 -4.28
CA ARG A 37 -2.37 24.51 -5.63
C ARG A 37 -1.19 25.11 -6.39
N THR A 38 -1.02 24.68 -7.63
CA THR A 38 -0.16 25.28 -8.64
C THR A 38 -1.04 25.72 -9.81
N PRO A 39 -0.50 26.41 -10.85
CA PRO A 39 -1.30 26.81 -12.00
C PRO A 39 -2.06 25.66 -12.67
N HIS A 40 -1.44 24.48 -12.82
CA HIS A 40 -2.05 23.35 -13.53
C HIS A 40 -2.49 22.20 -12.62
N PHE A 41 -2.01 22.11 -11.38
CA PHE A 41 -2.26 20.97 -10.51
C PHE A 41 -2.81 21.34 -9.13
N ARG A 42 -3.56 20.40 -8.55
CA ARG A 42 -4.00 20.43 -7.15
C ARG A 42 -3.59 19.13 -6.47
N VAL A 43 -2.72 19.23 -5.47
CA VAL A 43 -2.27 18.09 -4.67
C VAL A 43 -3.02 18.08 -3.35
N LEU A 44 -3.86 17.07 -3.13
CA LEU A 44 -4.55 16.82 -1.87
C LEU A 44 -3.74 15.87 -0.99
N TYR A 45 -3.58 16.19 0.28
CA TYR A 45 -2.74 15.41 1.20
C TYR A 45 -3.24 15.53 2.65
N PRO A 46 -2.99 14.52 3.51
CA PRO A 46 -3.29 14.62 4.93
C PRO A 46 -2.25 15.48 5.66
N ALA A 47 -2.66 16.14 6.75
CA ALA A 47 -1.77 16.92 7.60
C ALA A 47 -0.54 16.12 8.07
N GLY A 48 0.64 16.76 8.03
CA GLY A 48 1.93 16.15 8.38
C GLY A 48 2.77 15.70 7.18
N LEU A 49 2.26 15.83 5.95
CA LEU A 49 2.99 15.54 4.70
C LEU A 49 3.35 16.79 3.88
N ASP A 50 3.37 17.95 4.52
CA ASP A 50 3.43 19.28 3.90
C ASP A 50 4.64 19.42 2.94
N THR A 51 5.85 19.07 3.40
CA THR A 51 7.06 19.13 2.55
C THR A 51 7.01 18.13 1.39
N ALA A 52 6.41 16.96 1.58
CA ALA A 52 6.26 15.98 0.52
C ALA A 52 5.23 16.43 -0.53
N ALA A 53 4.12 17.02 -0.08
CA ALA A 53 3.09 17.59 -0.94
C ALA A 53 3.65 18.74 -1.78
N GLN A 54 4.41 19.66 -1.19
CA GLN A 54 5.04 20.77 -1.91
C GLN A 54 6.01 20.29 -2.99
N ARG A 55 6.89 19.34 -2.67
CA ARG A 55 7.83 18.76 -3.65
C ARG A 55 7.10 18.05 -4.79
N THR A 56 6.01 17.36 -4.47
CA THR A 56 5.19 16.67 -5.47
C THR A 56 4.53 17.68 -6.40
N ALA A 57 3.93 18.73 -5.84
CA ALA A 57 3.31 19.81 -6.61
C ALA A 57 4.32 20.48 -7.55
N GLN A 58 5.52 20.81 -7.06
CA GLN A 58 6.59 21.37 -7.88
C GLN A 58 7.05 20.43 -9.00
N ARG A 59 7.14 19.12 -8.72
CA ARG A 59 7.52 18.13 -9.74
C ARG A 59 6.45 17.95 -10.82
N LEU A 60 5.17 18.05 -10.45
CA LEU A 60 4.08 17.94 -11.42
C LEU A 60 4.02 19.15 -12.35
N GLU A 61 4.36 20.34 -11.84
CA GLU A 61 4.33 21.60 -12.57
C GLU A 61 5.53 21.83 -13.50
N ALA A 62 6.65 21.13 -13.27
CA ALA A 62 7.89 21.23 -14.06
C ALA A 62 7.81 20.48 -15.39
#